data_AF-A0AAV4B0J1-F1
#
_entry.id   AF-A0AAV4B0J1-F1
#
_cell.length_a   1.000
_cell.length_b   1.000
_cell.length_c   1.000
_cell.angle_alpha   90.00
_cell.angle_beta   90.00
_cell.angle_gamma   90.00
#
_symmetry.space_group_name_H-M   'P 1'
#
loop_
_entity.id
_entity.type
_entity.pdbx_description
1 polymer ?
#
loop_
_entity_poly.entity_id
_entity_poly.type
_entity_poly.pdbx_seq_one_letter_code
_entity_poly.pdbx_strand_id
1 'polypeptide(L)'
;MMTAVTGILEPLSDCFPLGIWTGWALYHFFSINPFIFFGFHVLSWLVLDYIQLRTVQNGQLLFSKAEYVIAWIVRELTSTYVFILAVLNPHHIKWGRNTYKVKMGGLVELVQEKSKLQSL
;
A
#
# COMPACT_ATOMS: atom_id res chain seq x y z
N MET A 1 10.47 9.75 8.60
CA MET A 1 9.75 10.94 8.06
C MET A 1 8.91 10.40 6.91
N MET A 2 7.57 10.49 6.94
CA MET A 2 6.80 10.23 5.71
C MET A 2 7.02 11.48 4.88
N THR A 3 8.00 11.44 3.98
CA THR A 3 8.38 12.61 3.17
C THR A 3 7.18 13.01 2.30
N ALA A 4 7.12 14.26 1.81
CA ALA A 4 6.07 14.65 0.87
C ALA A 4 6.03 13.70 -0.35
N VAL A 5 7.21 13.19 -0.74
CA VAL A 5 7.38 12.11 -1.73
C VAL A 5 6.63 10.85 -1.30
N THR A 6 6.88 10.34 -0.09
CA THR A 6 6.19 9.17 0.47
C THR A 6 4.67 9.40 0.59
N GLY A 7 4.21 10.55 1.10
CA GLY A 7 2.79 10.79 1.31
C GLY A 7 1.97 11.00 0.03
N ILE A 8 2.59 11.45 -1.07
CA ILE A 8 1.89 11.85 -2.29
C ILE A 8 2.26 10.95 -3.48
N LEU A 9 3.54 10.69 -3.71
CA LEU A 9 4.00 9.95 -4.90
C LEU A 9 3.88 8.43 -4.75
N GLU A 10 4.00 7.93 -3.53
CA GLU A 10 3.89 6.50 -3.23
C GLU A 10 2.51 5.92 -3.61
N PRO A 11 1.35 6.50 -3.19
CA PRO A 11 0.04 5.98 -3.59
C PRO A 11 -0.24 6.15 -5.09
N LEU A 12 0.44 7.08 -5.77
CA LEU A 12 0.32 7.25 -7.23
C LEU A 12 1.13 6.21 -8.00
N SER A 13 2.09 5.56 -7.34
CA SER A 13 2.95 4.53 -7.93
C SER A 13 2.35 3.13 -7.86
N ASP A 14 1.22 2.95 -7.15
CA ASP A 14 0.46 1.71 -7.11
C ASP A 14 -0.04 1.30 -8.52
N CYS A 15 -0.32 0.00 -8.70
CA CYS A 15 -0.63 -0.60 -10.01
C CYS A 15 -1.73 0.15 -10.76
N PHE A 16 -2.89 0.40 -10.11
CA PHE A 16 -4.02 1.04 -10.77
C PHE A 16 -3.82 2.52 -11.04
N PRO A 17 -3.44 3.38 -10.05
CA PRO A 17 -3.16 4.78 -10.32
C PRO A 17 -2.12 4.95 -11.44
N LEU A 18 -0.98 4.28 -11.34
CA LEU A 18 0.09 4.38 -12.32
C LEU A 18 -0.36 3.91 -13.72
N GLY A 19 -1.12 2.82 -13.79
CA GLY A 19 -1.68 2.31 -15.04
C GLY A 19 -2.66 3.29 -15.70
N ILE A 20 -3.50 3.97 -14.91
CA ILE A 20 -4.46 4.98 -15.40
C ILE A 20 -3.72 6.20 -15.94
N TRP A 21 -2.79 6.77 -15.17
CA TRP A 21 -2.03 7.96 -15.59
C TRP A 21 -1.19 7.69 -16.84
N THR A 22 -0.51 6.54 -16.88
CA THR A 22 0.31 6.15 -18.02
C THR A 22 -0.53 5.83 -19.25
N GLY A 23 -1.65 5.13 -19.07
CA GLY A 23 -2.59 4.85 -20.17
C GLY A 23 -3.16 6.13 -20.77
N TRP A 24 -3.52 7.11 -19.93
CA TRP A 24 -3.97 8.42 -20.40
C TRP A 24 -2.87 9.16 -21.17
N ALA A 25 -1.64 9.20 -20.65
CA ALA A 25 -0.52 9.81 -21.34
C ALA A 25 -0.24 9.16 -22.71
N LEU A 26 -0.25 7.82 -22.77
CA LEU A 26 -0.03 7.08 -24.01
C LEU A 26 -1.14 7.31 -25.04
N TYR A 27 -2.38 7.44 -24.59
CA TYR A 27 -3.47 7.83 -25.48
C TYR A 27 -3.27 9.26 -26.03
N HIS A 28 -2.87 10.20 -25.17
CA HIS A 28 -2.66 11.59 -25.58
C HIS A 28 -1.52 11.76 -26.59
N PHE A 29 -0.37 11.13 -26.34
CA PHE A 29 0.83 11.31 -27.17
C PHE A 29 0.92 10.36 -28.36
N PHE A 30 0.41 9.13 -28.24
CA PHE A 30 0.60 8.06 -29.22
C PHE A 30 -0.71 7.47 -29.75
N SER A 31 -1.88 7.95 -29.28
CA SER A 31 -3.20 7.40 -29.63
C SER A 31 -3.34 5.90 -29.36
N ILE A 32 -2.54 5.37 -28.41
CA ILE A 32 -2.64 3.98 -27.97
C ILE A 32 -3.93 3.83 -27.16
N ASN A 33 -4.69 2.76 -27.41
CA ASN A 33 -5.91 2.50 -26.66
C ASN A 33 -5.57 2.30 -25.15
N PRO A 34 -6.08 3.16 -24.26
CA PRO A 34 -5.73 3.15 -22.85
C PRO A 34 -6.20 1.89 -22.13
N PHE A 35 -7.33 1.30 -22.56
CA PHE A 35 -7.86 0.06 -21.96
C PHE A 35 -6.98 -1.15 -22.27
N ILE A 36 -6.46 -1.22 -23.51
CA ILE A 36 -5.55 -2.31 -23.92
C ILE A 36 -4.25 -2.21 -23.13
N PHE A 37 -3.67 -1.01 -23.07
CA PHE A 37 -2.46 -0.77 -22.28
C PHE A 37 -2.68 -1.13 -20.81
N PHE A 38 -3.78 -0.66 -20.21
CA PHE A 38 -4.10 -0.92 -18.81
C PHE A 38 -4.22 -2.42 -18.52
N GLY A 39 -4.87 -3.19 -19.39
CA GLY A 39 -4.96 -4.65 -19.26
C GLY A 39 -3.59 -5.33 -19.24
N PHE A 40 -2.71 -5.00 -20.18
CA PHE A 40 -1.34 -5.54 -20.20
C PHE A 40 -0.50 -5.11 -19.01
N HIS A 41 -0.65 -3.85 -18.59
CA HIS A 41 0.03 -3.30 -17.41
C HIS A 41 -0.35 -4.08 -16.14
N VAL A 42 -1.65 -4.23 -15.87
CA VAL A 42 -2.17 -4.97 -14.70
C VAL A 42 -1.72 -6.43 -14.72
N LEU A 43 -1.77 -7.10 -15.87
CA LEU A 43 -1.30 -8.48 -16.02
C LEU A 43 0.20 -8.61 -15.76
N SER A 44 1.01 -7.69 -16.30
CA SER A 44 2.46 -7.69 -16.09
C SER A 44 2.79 -7.48 -14.62
N TRP A 45 2.11 -6.56 -13.95
CA TRP A 45 2.27 -6.30 -12.52
C TRP A 45 1.93 -7.52 -11.67
N LEU A 46 0.80 -8.17 -11.95
CA LEU A 46 0.36 -9.38 -11.26
C LEU A 46 1.40 -10.51 -11.37
N VAL A 47 2.00 -10.67 -12.55
CA VAL A 47 3.05 -11.69 -12.79
C VAL A 47 4.34 -11.34 -12.06
N LEU A 48 4.77 -10.09 -12.10
CA LEU A 48 5.98 -9.63 -11.41
C LEU A 48 5.85 -9.81 -9.89
N ASP A 49 4.70 -9.46 -9.31
CA ASP A 49 4.42 -9.67 -7.88
C ASP A 49 4.44 -11.16 -7.52
N TYR A 50 3.94 -12.02 -8.41
CA TYR A 50 3.96 -13.47 -8.18
C TYR A 50 5.40 -13.99 -8.15
N ILE A 51 6.23 -13.53 -9.10
CA ILE A 51 7.66 -13.88 -9.16
C ILE A 51 8.39 -13.35 -7.92
N GLN A 52 8.13 -12.10 -7.52
CA GLN A 52 8.71 -11.51 -6.32
C GLN A 52 8.35 -12.32 -5.07
N LEU A 53 7.08 -12.68 -4.90
CA LEU A 53 6.62 -13.45 -3.77
C LEU A 53 7.25 -14.86 -3.72
N ARG A 54 7.35 -15.52 -4.88
CA ARG A 54 8.06 -16.80 -5.02
C ARG A 54 9.53 -16.69 -4.64
N THR A 55 10.18 -15.59 -5.02
CA THR A 55 11.58 -15.33 -4.73
C THR A 55 11.81 -15.09 -3.24
N VAL A 56 10.99 -14.24 -2.61
CA VAL A 56 11.09 -13.92 -1.18
C VAL A 56 10.85 -15.16 -0.31
N GLN A 57 9.90 -16.02 -0.69
CA GLN A 57 9.61 -17.25 0.05
C GLN A 57 10.59 -18.40 -0.28
N ASN A 58 11.51 -18.21 -1.23
CA ASN A 58 12.53 -19.20 -1.63
C ASN A 58 11.95 -20.62 -1.85
N GLY A 59 10.77 -20.72 -2.45
CA GLY A 59 10.08 -22.01 -2.54
C GLY A 59 8.79 -22.01 -3.36
N GLN A 60 8.10 -23.14 -3.33
CA GLN A 60 6.74 -23.24 -3.85
C GLN A 60 5.76 -22.64 -2.84
N LEU A 61 4.83 -21.82 -3.34
CA LEU A 61 3.78 -21.24 -2.51
C LEU A 61 2.84 -22.35 -2.02
N LEU A 62 2.46 -22.27 -0.75
CA LEU A 62 1.53 -23.22 -0.10
C LEU A 62 0.07 -23.05 -0.56
N PHE A 63 -0.20 -22.07 -1.43
CA PHE A 63 -1.52 -21.76 -1.97
C PHE A 63 -1.55 -21.88 -3.50
N SER A 64 -2.74 -22.07 -4.04
CA SER A 64 -3.00 -22.15 -5.46
C SER A 64 -2.82 -20.79 -6.16
N LYS A 65 -2.61 -20.83 -7.49
CA LYS A 65 -2.55 -19.59 -8.30
C LYS A 65 -3.87 -18.80 -8.27
N ALA A 66 -5.02 -19.47 -8.11
CA ALA A 66 -6.31 -18.80 -8.03
C ALA A 66 -6.46 -18.01 -6.72
N GLU A 67 -6.07 -18.61 -5.58
CA GLU A 67 -6.04 -17.94 -4.29
C GLU A 67 -5.11 -16.73 -4.31
N TYR A 68 -3.95 -16.86 -4.96
CA TYR A 68 -3.04 -15.74 -5.19
C TYR A 68 -3.74 -14.58 -5.92
N VAL A 69 -4.39 -14.85 -7.05
CA VAL A 69 -5.04 -13.80 -7.86
C VAL A 69 -6.12 -13.08 -7.06
N ILE A 70 -6.95 -13.83 -6.33
CA ILE A 70 -8.00 -13.24 -5.48
C ILE A 70 -7.38 -12.36 -4.39
N ALA A 71 -6.36 -12.86 -3.68
CA ALA A 71 -5.66 -12.11 -2.65
C ALA A 71 -4.97 -10.86 -3.22
N TRP A 72 -4.39 -10.96 -4.41
CA TRP A 72 -3.73 -9.86 -5.11
C TRP A 72 -4.73 -8.76 -5.48
N ILE A 73 -5.91 -9.11 -6.01
CA ILE A 73 -6.96 -8.14 -6.35
C ILE A 73 -7.45 -7.42 -5.08
N VAL A 74 -7.71 -8.16 -4.00
CA VAL A 74 -8.13 -7.57 -2.71
C VAL A 74 -7.04 -6.64 -2.17
N ARG A 75 -5.76 -7.05 -2.26
CA ARG A 75 -4.63 -6.23 -1.84
C ARG A 75 -4.56 -4.92 -2.64
N GLU A 76 -4.63 -4.97 -3.96
CA GLU A 76 -4.52 -3.78 -4.81
C GLU A 76 -5.70 -2.82 -4.59
N LEU A 77 -6.93 -3.32 -4.48
CA LEU A 77 -8.11 -2.48 -4.22
C LEU A 77 -8.09 -1.83 -2.83
N THR A 78 -7.50 -2.50 -1.85
CA THR A 78 -7.41 -1.98 -0.47
C THR A 78 -6.15 -1.17 -0.21
N SER A 79 -5.09 -1.32 -1.01
CA SER A 79 -3.79 -0.66 -0.83
C SER A 79 -3.93 0.86 -0.69
N THR A 80 -4.48 1.49 -1.73
CA THR A 80 -4.64 2.96 -1.76
C THR A 80 -5.59 3.44 -0.66
N TYR A 81 -6.66 2.69 -0.36
CA TYR A 81 -7.59 3.04 0.71
C TYR A 81 -6.94 2.98 2.10
N VAL A 82 -6.22 1.90 2.41
CA VAL A 82 -5.50 1.73 3.68
C VAL A 82 -4.41 2.77 3.82
N PHE A 83 -3.72 3.11 2.72
CA PHE A 83 -2.72 4.17 2.70
C PHE A 83 -3.33 5.52 3.06
N ILE A 84 -4.44 5.91 2.41
CA ILE A 84 -5.15 7.15 2.73
C ILE A 84 -5.60 7.16 4.20
N LEU A 85 -6.16 6.05 4.70
CA LEU A 85 -6.58 5.94 6.09
C LEU A 85 -5.40 6.11 7.06
N ALA A 86 -4.24 5.54 6.72
CA ALA A 86 -3.01 5.67 7.51
C ALA A 86 -2.50 7.12 7.53
N VAL A 87 -2.61 7.84 6.41
CA VAL A 87 -2.25 9.27 6.33
C VAL A 87 -3.24 10.16 7.09
N LEU A 88 -4.53 9.81 7.11
CA LEU A 88 -5.57 10.61 7.78
C LEU A 88 -5.62 10.39 9.31
N ASN A 89 -5.23 9.20 9.80
CA ASN A 89 -5.23 8.87 11.23
C ASN A 89 -3.84 8.42 11.75
N PRO A 90 -2.79 9.26 11.71
CA PRO A 90 -1.40 8.78 11.87
C PRO A 90 -0.95 8.52 13.32
N HIS A 91 -1.81 8.69 14.34
CA HIS A 91 -1.28 9.15 15.63
C HIS A 91 -1.51 8.27 16.84
N HIS A 92 -2.29 7.19 16.78
CA HIS A 92 -2.50 6.34 17.96
C HIS A 92 -2.62 4.87 17.57
N ILE A 93 -1.52 4.14 17.66
CA ILE A 93 -1.48 2.70 17.45
C ILE A 93 -1.53 2.03 18.83
N LYS A 94 -2.59 1.24 19.08
CA LYS A 94 -2.65 0.38 20.26
C LYS A 94 -1.84 -0.88 20.00
N TRP A 95 -0.88 -1.17 20.86
CA TRP A 95 -0.09 -2.40 20.80
C TRP A 95 0.06 -3.00 22.19
N GLY A 96 -0.63 -4.12 22.43
CA GLY A 96 -0.75 -4.72 23.76
C GLY A 96 -1.52 -3.81 24.72
N ARG A 97 -0.90 -3.48 25.87
CA ARG A 97 -1.46 -2.57 26.89
C ARG A 97 -1.13 -1.09 26.66
N ASN A 98 -0.24 -0.78 25.73
CA ASN A 98 0.28 0.57 25.54
C ASN A 98 -0.29 1.19 24.27
N THR A 99 -0.50 2.50 24.30
CA THR A 99 -0.84 3.28 23.10
C THR A 99 0.40 4.06 22.68
N TYR A 100 0.75 3.95 21.41
CA TYR A 100 1.92 4.61 20.83
C TYR A 100 1.47 5.71 19.88
N LYS A 101 2.06 6.89 20.05
CA LYS A 101 1.91 8.00 19.11
C LYS A 101 3.11 8.04 18.18
N VAL A 102 2.85 7.78 16.91
CA VAL A 102 3.86 7.92 15.87
C VAL A 102 3.91 9.39 15.49
N LYS A 103 5.05 10.03 15.74
CA LYS A 103 5.34 11.37 15.26
C LYS A 103 5.80 11.30 13.81
N MET A 104 5.52 12.38 13.08
CA MET A 104 6.09 12.66 11.76
C MET A 104 7.62 12.56 11.85
N GLY A 105 8.19 11.47 11.32
CA GLY A 105 9.59 11.13 11.58
C GLY A 105 9.84 9.63 11.73
N GLY A 106 8.84 8.85 12.12
CA GLY A 106 9.03 7.44 12.52
C GLY A 106 9.44 7.29 13.98
N LEU A 107 9.54 8.40 14.71
CA LEU A 107 9.72 8.43 16.14
C LEU A 107 8.41 8.01 16.80
N VAL A 108 8.51 7.03 17.70
CA VAL A 108 7.37 6.49 18.41
C VAL A 108 7.44 6.98 19.84
N GLU A 109 6.40 7.66 20.29
CA GLU A 109 6.25 8.09 21.68
C GLU A 109 5.20 7.24 22.38
N LEU A 110 5.53 6.75 23.57
CA LEU A 110 4.56 6.10 24.43
C LEU A 110 3.57 7.15 24.95
N VAL A 111 2.30 7.01 24.59
CA VAL A 111 1.22 7.77 25.22
C VAL A 111 0.92 7.05 26.52
N GLN A 112 1.56 7.51 27.58
CA GLN A 112 1.37 6.97 28.92
C GLN A 112 -0.11 7.10 29.32
N GLU A 113 -0.69 6.00 29.77
CA GLU A 113 -2.07 5.95 30.26
C GLU A 113 -2.21 6.97 31.40
N LYS A 114 -3.06 7.99 31.23
CA LYS A 114 -3.52 8.84 32.34
C LYS A 114 -4.38 7.97 33.28
N SER A 115 -3.74 7.11 34.05
CA SER A 115 -4.34 6.29 35.09
C SER A 115 -3.34 6.22 36.24
N LYS A 116 -3.67 6.90 37.36
CA LYS A 116 -2.90 7.04 38.63
C LYS A 116 -1.92 8.20 38.79
N LEU A 117 -2.32 9.43 38.45
CA LEU A 117 -1.67 10.64 39.00
C LEU A 117 -2.69 11.71 39.45
N GLN A 118 -3.91 11.26 39.82
CA GLN A 118 -4.93 12.08 40.50
C GLN A 118 -5.34 11.48 41.87
N SER A 119 -4.51 10.61 42.45
CA SER A 119 -4.76 9.97 43.75
C SER A 119 -3.55 10.03 44.69
N LEU A 120 -2.91 11.19 44.76
CA LEU A 120 -2.04 11.61 45.86
C LEU A 120 -2.30 13.09 46.15
#